data_AF-A0A355API9-F1
#
_entry.id   AF-A0A355API9-F1
#
_cell.length_a   1.000
_cell.length_b   1.000
_cell.length_c   1.000
_cell.angle_alpha   90.00
_cell.angle_beta   90.00
_cell.angle_gamma   90.00
#
_symmetry.space_group_name_H-M   'P 1'
#
loop_
_entity.id
_entity.type
_entity.pdbx_description
1 polymer ?
#
loop_
_entity_poly.entity_id
_entity_poly.type
_entity_poly.pdbx_seq_one_letter_code
_entity_poly.pdbx_strand_id
1 'polypeptide(L)'
;RQAVFSFAIPSALDDYAAKPLSYIASLLGDEGPGSLFALLKEQGWAEGLSAGGGLSYEHYGTFEVTISLTESGLENYQRIGAWLFALIRQ
;
A
#
# COMPACT_ATOMS: atom_id res chain seq x y z
N ARG A 1 9.02 4.48 12.06
CA ARG A 1 7.85 5.37 11.91
C ARG A 1 6.97 4.79 10.79
N GLN A 2 5.66 5.07 10.72
CA GLN A 2 4.81 4.47 9.69
C GLN A 2 3.90 5.52 9.03
N ALA A 3 3.74 5.41 7.72
CA ALA A 3 2.64 6.03 6.98
C ALA A 3 1.63 4.94 6.62
N VAL A 4 0.36 5.17 6.96
CA VAL A 4 -0.75 4.26 6.66
C VAL A 4 -1.72 4.99 5.75
N PHE A 5 -1.96 4.42 4.57
CA PHE A 5 -2.96 4.88 3.61
C PHE A 5 -4.13 3.90 3.66
N SER A 6 -5.27 4.35 4.15
CA SER A 6 -6.48 3.53 4.28
C SER A 6 -7.54 3.98 3.29
N PHE A 7 -8.01 3.04 2.49
CA PHE A 7 -9.01 3.24 1.44
C PHE A 7 -10.28 2.50 1.84
N ALA A 8 -11.40 3.22 1.91
CA ALA A 8 -12.70 2.59 2.11
C ALA A 8 -13.10 1.83 0.83
N ILE A 9 -13.53 0.58 1.01
CA ILE A 9 -13.99 -0.30 -0.07
C ILE A 9 -15.34 -0.93 0.32
N PRO A 10 -16.15 -1.37 -0.66
CA PRO A 10 -17.26 -2.29 -0.38
C PRO A 10 -16.76 -3.56 0.31
N SER A 11 -17.66 -4.30 0.96
CA SER A 11 -17.30 -5.60 1.52
C SER A 11 -16.73 -6.52 0.44
N ALA A 12 -15.56 -7.09 0.70
CA ALA A 12 -14.91 -8.06 -0.19
C ALA A 12 -15.26 -9.52 0.18
N LEU A 13 -16.22 -9.73 1.08
CA LEU A 13 -16.60 -11.06 1.57
C LEU A 13 -17.16 -11.95 0.45
N ASP A 14 -18.00 -11.39 -0.42
CA ASP A 14 -18.60 -12.13 -1.53
C ASP A 14 -17.57 -12.53 -2.60
N ASP A 15 -16.49 -11.76 -2.72
CA ASP A 15 -15.41 -11.99 -3.69
C ASP A 15 -14.23 -12.79 -3.10
N TYR A 16 -14.40 -13.39 -1.91
CA TYR A 16 -13.31 -14.08 -1.19
C TYR A 16 -12.62 -15.15 -2.04
N ALA A 17 -13.37 -15.90 -2.85
CA ALA A 17 -12.82 -16.94 -3.71
C ALA A 17 -11.91 -16.38 -4.82
N ALA A 18 -12.24 -15.20 -5.36
CA ALA A 18 -11.45 -14.52 -6.39
C ALA A 18 -10.22 -13.80 -5.80
N LYS A 19 -10.20 -13.55 -4.48
CA LYS A 19 -9.12 -12.87 -3.75
C LYS A 19 -8.65 -11.55 -4.39
N PRO A 20 -9.57 -10.64 -4.78
CA PRO A 20 -9.20 -9.41 -5.49
C PRO A 20 -8.23 -8.54 -4.66
N LEU A 21 -8.44 -8.44 -3.35
CA LEU A 21 -7.55 -7.67 -2.47
C LEU A 21 -6.15 -8.27 -2.39
N SER A 22 -6.01 -9.60 -2.39
CA SER A 22 -4.70 -10.25 -2.41
C SER A 22 -3.96 -10.00 -3.72
N TYR A 23 -4.68 -9.99 -4.84
CA TYR A 23 -4.11 -9.65 -6.13
C TYR A 23 -3.57 -8.21 -6.15
N ILE A 24 -4.38 -7.24 -5.74
CA ILE A 24 -3.97 -5.82 -5.63
C ILE A 24 -2.79 -5.67 -4.65
N ALA A 25 -2.85 -6.36 -3.50
CA ALA A 25 -1.78 -6.35 -2.51
C ALA A 25 -0.46 -6.88 -3.08
N SER A 26 -0.49 -7.92 -3.91
CA SER A 26 0.72 -8.46 -4.54
C SER A 26 1.36 -7.49 -5.54
N LEU A 27 0.55 -6.69 -6.24
CA LEU A 27 1.05 -5.67 -7.18
C LEU A 27 1.66 -4.48 -6.44
N LEU A 28 0.99 -3.99 -5.40
CA LEU A 28 1.49 -2.87 -4.60
C LEU A 28 2.67 -3.25 -3.71
N GLY A 29 2.68 -4.49 -3.21
CA GLY A 29 3.73 -5.10 -2.41
C GLY A 29 4.88 -5.69 -3.22
N ASP A 30 4.93 -5.46 -4.53
CA ASP A 30 6.03 -5.95 -5.35
C ASP A 30 7.36 -5.30 -4.92
N GLU A 31 8.40 -6.13 -4.80
CA GLU A 31 9.76 -5.69 -4.43
C GLU A 31 10.73 -5.74 -5.64
N GLY A 32 10.21 -5.98 -6.83
CA GLY A 32 10.97 -6.09 -8.06
C GLY A 32 11.53 -4.76 -8.56
N PRO A 33 12.44 -4.79 -9.55
CA PRO A 33 12.95 -3.58 -10.19
C PRO A 33 11.82 -2.72 -10.77
N GLY A 34 11.82 -1.43 -10.43
CA GLY A 34 10.79 -0.47 -10.87
C GLY A 34 9.54 -0.43 -9.99
N SER A 35 9.45 -1.27 -8.95
CA SER A 35 8.36 -1.18 -7.99
C SER A 35 8.45 0.08 -7.11
N LEU A 36 7.33 0.48 -6.50
CA LEU A 36 7.31 1.58 -5.54
C LEU A 36 8.28 1.30 -4.37
N PHE A 37 8.30 0.08 -3.84
CA PHE A 37 9.17 -0.25 -2.72
C PHE A 37 10.65 -0.17 -3.11
N ALA A 38 11.03 -0.65 -4.29
CA ALA A 38 12.39 -0.54 -4.80
C ALA A 38 12.85 0.94 -4.89
N LEU A 39 11.99 1.82 -5.42
CA LEU A 39 12.27 3.26 -5.49
C LEU A 39 12.41 3.91 -4.12
N LEU A 40 11.51 3.59 -3.17
CA LEU A 40 11.58 4.13 -1.81
C LEU A 40 12.83 3.66 -1.05
N LYS A 41 13.25 2.41 -1.30
CA LYS A 41 14.46 1.84 -0.70
C LYS A 41 15.73 2.46 -1.27
N GLU A 42 15.79 2.70 -2.59
CA GLU A 42 16.90 3.38 -3.25
C GLU A 42 17.11 4.81 -2.70
N GLN A 43 16.03 5.53 -2.42
CA GLN A 43 16.09 6.86 -1.80
C GLN A 43 16.41 6.83 -0.30
N GLY A 44 16.46 5.65 0.32
CA GLY A 44 16.61 5.50 1.77
C GLY A 44 15.40 6.00 2.57
N TRP A 45 14.20 6.02 1.98
CA TRP A 45 12.98 6.54 2.60
C TRP A 45 12.15 5.47 3.31
N ALA A 46 12.24 4.20 2.90
CA ALA A 46 11.46 3.12 3.49
C ALA A 46 12.28 1.87 3.78
N GLU A 47 11.88 1.16 4.83
CA GLU A 47 12.45 -0.13 5.26
C GLU A 47 11.51 -1.30 4.97
N GLY A 48 10.23 -1.02 4.74
CA GLY A 48 9.23 -2.02 4.39
C GLY A 48 7.97 -1.39 3.81
N LEU A 49 7.26 -2.16 2.99
CA LEU A 49 5.95 -1.83 2.45
C LEU A 49 5.06 -3.07 2.53
N SER A 50 3.84 -2.90 3.02
CA SER A 50 2.81 -3.94 2.98
C SER A 50 1.50 -3.36 2.47
N ALA A 51 0.72 -4.21 1.80
CA ALA A 51 -0.60 -3.87 1.31
C ALA A 51 -1.56 -5.03 1.58
N GLY A 52 -2.84 -4.74 1.84
CA GLY A 52 -3.82 -5.79 2.09
C GLY A 52 -5.18 -5.27 2.53
N GLY A 53 -6.12 -6.20 2.70
CA GLY A 53 -7.37 -5.88 3.39
C GLY A 53 -7.09 -5.52 4.85
N GLY A 54 -7.72 -4.44 5.31
CA GLY A 54 -7.72 -4.03 6.72
C GLY A 54 -8.98 -4.53 7.42
N LEU A 55 -9.81 -3.60 7.87
CA LEU A 55 -11.10 -3.92 8.48
C LEU A 55 -12.05 -4.57 7.46
N SER A 56 -12.83 -5.55 7.91
CA SER A 56 -13.82 -6.22 7.09
C SER A 56 -15.13 -6.36 7.85
N TYR A 57 -16.18 -5.73 7.33
CA TYR A 57 -17.55 -5.80 7.82
C TYR A 57 -18.49 -6.30 6.72
N GLU A 58 -19.74 -6.56 7.07
CA GLU A 58 -20.75 -7.10 6.15
C GLU A 58 -20.98 -6.22 4.92
N HIS A 59 -20.90 -4.90 5.05
CA HIS A 59 -21.22 -3.97 3.95
C HIS A 59 -20.04 -3.09 3.52
N TYR A 60 -18.97 -3.02 4.32
CA TYR A 60 -17.82 -2.17 4.04
C TYR A 60 -16.54 -2.78 4.60
N GLY A 61 -15.42 -2.36 4.06
CA GLY A 61 -14.10 -2.72 4.57
C GLY A 61 -13.08 -1.63 4.27
N THR A 62 -11.84 -1.89 4.64
CA THR A 62 -10.69 -1.07 4.24
C THR A 62 -9.68 -1.89 3.46
N PHE A 63 -8.99 -1.22 2.54
CA PHE A 63 -7.73 -1.69 1.98
C PHE A 63 -6.64 -0.74 2.49
N GLU A 64 -5.54 -1.29 2.99
CA GLU A 64 -4.50 -0.53 3.66
C GLU A 64 -3.16 -0.75 3.00
N VAL A 65 -2.42 0.34 2.80
CA VAL A 65 -1.01 0.33 2.41
C VAL A 65 -0.21 0.94 3.55
N THR A 66 0.66 0.13 4.16
CA THR A 66 1.52 0.55 5.27
C THR A 66 2.96 0.61 4.79
N ILE A 67 3.61 1.75 5.03
CA ILE A 67 5.01 1.97 4.67
C ILE A 67 5.79 2.25 5.96
N SER A 68 6.78 1.41 6.25
CA SER A 68 7.73 1.61 7.33
C SER A 68 8.78 2.63 6.89
N LEU A 69 8.73 3.82 7.48
CA LEU A 69 9.55 4.97 7.12
C LEU A 69 10.84 5.04 7.94
N THR A 70 11.92 5.41 7.27
CA THR A 70 13.15 5.92 7.90
C THR A 70 12.93 7.35 8.42
N GLU A 71 13.95 7.95 9.02
CA GLU A 71 13.93 9.38 9.37
C GLU A 71 13.79 10.29 8.15
N SER A 72 14.59 10.04 7.10
CA SER A 72 14.48 10.77 5.83
C SER A 72 13.13 10.54 5.14
N GLY A 73 12.58 9.33 5.24
CA GLY A 73 11.24 9.03 4.73
C GLY A 73 10.14 9.84 5.41
N LEU A 74 10.27 10.10 6.72
CA LEU A 74 9.33 10.94 7.45
C LEU A 74 9.34 12.39 6.93
N GLU A 75 10.50 12.94 6.59
CA GLU A 75 10.62 14.28 6.01
C GLU A 75 10.01 14.36 4.60
N ASN A 76 9.91 13.22 3.90
CA ASN A 76 9.45 13.11 2.51
C ASN A 76 8.07 12.46 2.37
N TYR A 77 7.32 12.27 3.46
CA TYR A 77 6.08 11.47 3.46
C TYR A 77 5.02 11.93 2.44
N GLN A 78 4.95 13.23 2.14
CA GLN A 78 4.04 13.77 1.12
C GLN A 78 4.39 13.28 -0.29
N ARG A 79 5.68 13.18 -0.62
CA ARG A 79 6.16 12.68 -1.92
C ARG A 79 5.93 11.18 -2.03
N ILE A 80 6.14 10.44 -0.94
CA ILE A 80 5.81 9.01 -0.84
C ILE A 80 4.33 8.80 -1.17
N GLY A 81 3.43 9.59 -0.56
CA GLY A 81 2.01 9.57 -0.89
C GLY A 81 1.74 9.86 -2.36
N ALA A 82 2.35 10.91 -2.92
CA ALA A 82 2.17 11.25 -4.33
C ALA A 82 2.60 10.11 -5.28
N TRP A 83 3.70 9.43 -4.99
CA TRP A 83 4.17 8.28 -5.76
C TRP A 83 3.23 7.08 -5.65
N LEU A 84 2.72 6.78 -4.45
CA LEU A 84 1.72 5.74 -4.25
C LEU A 84 0.46 6.00 -5.08
N PHE A 85 -0.08 7.22 -5.03
CA PHE A 85 -1.26 7.58 -5.84
C PHE A 85 -0.99 7.58 -7.35
N ALA A 86 0.23 7.92 -7.77
CA ALA A 86 0.63 7.85 -9.18
C ALA A 86 0.73 6.40 -9.67
N LEU A 87 1.17 5.46 -8.82
CA LEU A 87 1.17 4.02 -9.14
C LEU A 87 -0.26 3.49 -9.32
N ILE A 88 -1.18 3.87 -8.43
CA ILE A 88 -2.58 3.39 -8.46
C ILE A 88 -3.35 3.90 -9.69
N ARG A 89 -2.97 5.03 -10.28
CA ARG A 89 -3.65 5.64 -11.44
C ARG A 89 -3.16 5.16 -12.81
N GLN A 90 -2.07 4.40 -12.87
CA GLN A 90 -1.55 3.82 -14.11
C GLN A 90 -2.42 2.66 -14.57
#